data_AF-A0AAW1PVL6-F1
#
_entry.id   AF-A0AAW1PVL6-F1
#
_cell.length_a   1.000
_cell.length_b   1.000
_cell.length_c   1.000
_cell.angle_alpha   90.00
_cell.angle_beta   90.00
_cell.angle_gamma   90.00
#
_symmetry.space_group_name_H-M   'P 1'
#
loop_
_entity.id
_entity.type
_entity.pdbx_description
1 polymer ?
#
loop_
_entity_poly.entity_id
_entity_poly.type
_entity_poly.pdbx_seq_one_letter_code
_entity_poly.pdbx_strand_id
1 'polypeptide(L)'
;MIITPVPVGRFTQTLQHSPASYKLRCTPSRSKMATTAVSDGHQHSLSVPEAVTCQQWHHQGRCFDGECEGLHLLSGEVEEQQQWHTLSAERPGRLIVAAGPERSGSTWLYNAVRLLYWCAKKPLHAYWLHTVTDRKLQQRQCGCKGAADVLVKTHCWSDRWDPAHHTHKIFVTHRDLGEVVSSYQRLGWAFDISNSYVHDHQRWKEVSQRDIAFEDIIQKPREELQALAEELGLDRQVDIAEVHQQLNALKPPDSGPPDPVTKLWARHLSPQVLAQLAGSGSAQHQTRPPSNEQLRARFPVYYQQYGY
;
A
#
# COMPACT_ATOMS: atom_id res chain seq x y z
N MET A 1 -41.26 51.84 -42.12
CA MET A 1 -39.84 51.47 -41.96
C MET A 1 -39.81 50.20 -41.15
N ILE A 2 -39.52 49.08 -41.81
CA ILE A 2 -39.72 47.72 -41.32
C ILE A 2 -38.43 47.28 -40.63
N ILE A 3 -38.51 46.91 -39.35
CA ILE A 3 -37.39 46.38 -38.58
C ILE A 3 -37.52 44.85 -38.57
N THR A 4 -36.60 44.19 -39.25
CA THR A 4 -36.41 42.73 -39.25
C THR A 4 -35.61 42.28 -38.03
N PRO A 5 -35.94 41.14 -37.39
CA PRO A 5 -35.14 40.58 -36.31
C PRO A 5 -33.96 39.72 -36.83
N VAL A 6 -32.84 39.83 -36.13
CA VAL A 6 -31.59 39.07 -36.32
C VAL A 6 -31.75 37.64 -35.77
N PRO A 7 -31.24 36.59 -36.44
CA PRO A 7 -31.31 35.23 -35.92
C PRO A 7 -30.23 34.96 -34.86
N VAL A 8 -30.65 34.38 -33.74
CA VAL A 8 -29.78 33.87 -32.67
C VAL A 8 -29.17 32.54 -33.11
N GLY A 9 -27.86 32.54 -33.40
CA GLY A 9 -27.10 31.32 -33.66
C GLY A 9 -26.97 30.46 -32.40
N ARG A 10 -27.41 29.21 -32.47
CA ARG A 10 -27.17 28.19 -31.44
C ARG A 10 -25.74 27.68 -31.57
N PHE A 11 -24.88 28.00 -30.60
CA PHE A 11 -23.64 27.27 -30.36
C PHE A 11 -23.96 26.03 -29.50
N THR A 12 -23.98 24.85 -30.13
CA THR A 12 -23.86 23.57 -29.40
C THR A 12 -22.38 23.27 -29.23
N GLN A 13 -21.85 23.54 -28.04
CA GLN A 13 -20.52 23.09 -27.65
C GLN A 13 -20.65 21.64 -27.15
N THR A 14 -20.19 20.69 -27.95
CA THR A 14 -20.12 19.28 -27.56
C THR A 14 -18.92 19.10 -26.64
N LEU A 15 -19.13 19.18 -25.33
CA LEU A 15 -18.13 18.78 -24.34
C LEU A 15 -18.05 17.25 -24.30
N GLN A 16 -17.05 16.69 -24.99
CA GLN A 16 -16.59 15.33 -24.75
C GLN A 16 -15.84 15.29 -23.41
N HIS A 17 -16.58 15.06 -22.34
CA HIS A 17 -15.98 14.59 -21.09
C HIS A 17 -15.90 13.07 -21.12
N SER A 18 -14.69 12.56 -21.24
CA SER A 18 -14.37 11.15 -20.98
C SER A 18 -14.34 10.93 -19.47
N PRO A 19 -15.23 10.12 -18.87
CA PRO A 19 -15.10 9.77 -17.47
C PRO A 19 -14.04 8.67 -17.35
N ALA A 20 -12.87 8.99 -16.80
CA ALA A 20 -11.94 7.99 -16.27
C ALA A 20 -12.62 7.31 -15.07
N SER A 21 -13.47 6.32 -15.34
CA SER A 21 -13.99 5.43 -14.31
C SER A 21 -12.86 4.49 -13.89
N TYR A 22 -12.12 4.85 -12.85
CA TYR A 22 -11.24 3.93 -12.13
C TYR A 22 -12.13 2.90 -11.40
N LYS A 23 -12.61 1.91 -12.14
CA LYS A 23 -13.17 0.69 -11.56
C LYS A 23 -12.04 -0.32 -11.51
N LEU A 24 -11.38 -0.41 -10.36
CA LEU A 24 -10.55 -1.57 -10.00
C LEU A 24 -11.48 -2.79 -9.90
N ARG A 25 -11.78 -3.43 -11.04
CA ARG A 25 -12.47 -4.72 -11.06
C ARG A 25 -11.41 -5.80 -10.97
N CYS A 26 -11.44 -6.56 -9.87
CA CYS A 26 -10.69 -7.79 -9.71
C CYS A 26 -11.20 -8.83 -10.73
N THR A 27 -10.62 -8.87 -11.94
CA THR A 27 -10.86 -9.96 -12.90
C THR A 27 -9.64 -10.86 -13.00
N PRO A 28 -9.76 -12.17 -12.73
CA PRO A 28 -8.62 -13.07 -12.78
C PRO A 28 -8.16 -13.34 -14.23
N SER A 29 -6.90 -13.05 -14.51
CA SER A 29 -6.21 -13.46 -15.75
C SER A 29 -5.76 -14.93 -15.66
N ARG A 30 -6.14 -15.76 -16.64
CA ARG A 30 -5.67 -17.15 -16.79
C ARG A 30 -4.48 -17.19 -17.73
N SER A 31 -3.31 -17.58 -17.23
CA SER A 31 -2.17 -17.99 -18.04
C SER A 31 -1.78 -19.42 -17.67
N LYS A 32 -1.72 -20.31 -18.67
CA LYS A 32 -1.22 -21.68 -18.53
C LYS A 32 0.27 -21.70 -18.83
N MET A 33 1.09 -22.34 -17.99
CA MET A 33 2.39 -22.87 -18.40
C MET A 33 2.78 -24.10 -17.59
N ALA A 34 3.52 -24.98 -18.26
CA ALA A 34 3.99 -26.28 -17.83
C ALA A 34 5.27 -26.20 -16.97
N THR A 35 5.44 -27.16 -16.06
CA THR A 35 6.60 -27.32 -15.19
C THR A 35 7.45 -28.51 -15.65
N THR A 36 8.75 -28.28 -15.82
CA THR A 36 9.79 -29.31 -15.90
C THR A 36 10.83 -29.02 -14.82
N ALA A 37 11.16 -30.02 -14.01
CA ALA A 37 12.15 -29.94 -12.94
C ALA A 37 13.48 -30.57 -13.38
N VAL A 38 14.58 -29.89 -13.12
CA VAL A 38 15.95 -30.44 -13.18
C VAL A 38 16.69 -29.92 -11.95
N SER A 39 17.39 -30.82 -11.26
CA SER A 39 18.21 -30.54 -10.07
C SER A 39 19.67 -30.82 -10.40
N ASP A 40 20.56 -29.86 -10.17
CA ASP A 40 21.99 -30.14 -9.95
C ASP A 40 22.63 -29.05 -9.10
N GLY A 41 23.51 -29.48 -8.19
CA GLY A 41 24.16 -28.66 -7.18
C GLY A 41 25.27 -27.79 -7.77
N HIS A 42 25.08 -26.47 -7.71
CA HIS A 42 26.13 -25.47 -7.88
C HIS A 42 26.20 -24.59 -6.63
N GLN A 43 27.42 -24.19 -6.24
CA GLN A 43 27.63 -23.10 -5.31
C GLN A 43 27.06 -21.84 -5.94
N HIS A 44 25.79 -21.57 -5.66
CA HIS A 44 25.12 -20.35 -6.09
C HIS A 44 25.77 -19.19 -5.34
N SER A 45 26.60 -18.42 -6.06
CA SER A 45 26.77 -17.01 -5.76
C SER A 45 25.35 -16.47 -5.57
N LEU A 46 25.05 -16.01 -4.34
CA LEU A 46 23.82 -15.30 -4.04
C LEU A 46 23.94 -13.93 -4.70
N SER A 47 23.98 -13.89 -6.04
CA SER A 47 23.56 -12.71 -6.75
C SER A 47 22.18 -12.41 -6.21
N VAL A 48 21.92 -11.14 -5.87
CA VAL A 48 20.53 -10.66 -5.84
C VAL A 48 19.92 -11.27 -7.10
N PRO A 49 18.78 -11.96 -7.00
CA PRO A 49 18.15 -12.50 -8.20
C PRO A 49 18.21 -11.41 -9.27
N GLU A 50 18.10 -11.75 -10.56
CA GLU A 50 17.31 -10.84 -11.38
C GLU A 50 15.92 -10.83 -10.72
N ALA A 51 15.82 -10.09 -9.61
CA ALA A 51 14.60 -9.78 -8.95
C ALA A 51 13.80 -9.18 -10.07
N VAL A 52 12.49 -9.26 -9.92
CA VAL A 52 11.60 -8.50 -10.76
C VAL A 52 11.84 -7.01 -10.43
N THR A 53 13.04 -6.52 -10.74
CA THR A 53 13.42 -5.14 -10.85
C THR A 53 12.54 -4.69 -11.99
N CYS A 54 11.79 -3.63 -11.74
CA CYS A 54 10.99 -3.06 -12.79
C CYS A 54 11.96 -2.65 -13.89
N GLN A 55 12.06 -3.41 -15.00
CA GLN A 55 12.99 -3.07 -16.08
C GLN A 55 12.70 -1.67 -16.66
N GLN A 56 11.49 -1.15 -16.43
CA GLN A 56 11.06 0.20 -16.77
C GLN A 56 11.52 1.29 -15.78
N TRP A 57 12.03 0.92 -14.61
CA TRP A 57 12.56 1.84 -13.59
C TRP A 57 13.80 2.59 -14.11
N HIS A 58 14.61 1.93 -14.93
CA HIS A 58 15.95 2.40 -15.27
C HIS A 58 16.04 3.51 -16.32
N HIS A 59 15.01 3.75 -17.16
CA HIS A 59 15.13 4.74 -18.24
C HIS A 59 14.23 5.98 -18.09
N GLN A 60 13.14 5.92 -17.32
CA GLN A 60 12.21 7.06 -17.16
C GLN A 60 11.64 7.25 -15.75
N GLY A 61 12.00 6.41 -14.77
CA GLY A 61 11.53 6.56 -13.38
C GLY A 61 10.02 6.42 -13.19
N ARG A 62 9.32 5.69 -14.08
CA ARG A 62 7.87 5.47 -13.98
C ARG A 62 7.53 4.00 -14.10
N CYS A 63 6.79 3.48 -13.13
CA CYS A 63 5.98 2.30 -13.36
C CYS A 63 4.68 2.72 -14.06
N PHE A 64 4.24 1.95 -15.05
CA PHE A 64 2.92 2.06 -15.67
C PHE A 64 1.83 2.18 -14.58
N ASP A 65 1.26 3.38 -14.44
CA ASP A 65 0.15 3.74 -13.53
C ASP A 65 0.33 3.43 -12.04
N GLY A 66 1.57 3.21 -11.57
CA GLY A 66 1.86 2.95 -10.16
C GLY A 66 1.59 1.51 -9.69
N GLU A 67 1.17 0.63 -10.59
CA GLU A 67 0.82 -0.77 -10.31
C GLU A 67 2.02 -1.73 -10.44
N CYS A 68 3.20 -1.30 -10.00
CA CYS A 68 4.38 -2.15 -10.09
C CYS A 68 4.36 -3.23 -9.02
N GLU A 69 4.50 -4.48 -9.43
CA GLU A 69 4.84 -5.56 -8.51
C GLU A 69 6.36 -5.76 -8.34
N GLY A 70 7.16 -4.87 -8.90
CA GLY A 70 8.62 -4.94 -8.81
C GLY A 70 9.19 -4.55 -7.45
N LEU A 71 10.52 -4.68 -7.31
CA LEU A 71 11.24 -4.27 -6.12
C LEU A 71 11.17 -2.74 -5.92
N HIS A 72 10.79 -2.31 -4.72
CA HIS A 72 10.60 -0.91 -4.35
C HIS A 72 11.68 -0.44 -3.37
N LEU A 73 12.88 -0.23 -3.91
CA LEU A 73 14.04 0.33 -3.22
C LEU A 73 14.61 1.49 -4.03
N LEU A 74 15.21 2.47 -3.35
CA LEU A 74 16.05 3.47 -4.01
C LEU A 74 17.37 2.83 -4.46
N SER A 75 18.00 3.40 -5.49
CA SER A 75 19.26 2.87 -6.04
C SER A 75 20.35 2.71 -4.96
N GLY A 76 20.50 3.71 -4.08
CA GLY A 76 21.46 3.64 -2.96
C GLY A 76 21.05 2.62 -1.89
N GLU A 77 19.76 2.38 -1.68
CA GLU A 77 19.29 1.38 -0.71
C GLU A 77 19.65 -0.05 -1.15
N VAL A 78 19.74 -0.32 -2.47
CA VAL A 78 20.10 -1.66 -2.98
C VAL A 78 21.53 -2.03 -2.59
N GLU A 79 22.48 -1.11 -2.77
CA GLU A 79 23.88 -1.33 -2.43
C GLU A 79 24.08 -1.52 -0.91
N GLU A 80 23.42 -0.69 -0.10
CA GLU A 80 23.46 -0.81 1.36
C GLU A 80 22.85 -2.13 1.84
N GLN A 81 21.70 -2.53 1.29
CA GLN A 81 21.07 -3.80 1.69
C GLN A 81 21.92 -5.02 1.33
N GLN A 82 22.62 -5.02 0.20
CA GLN A 82 23.55 -6.09 -0.18
C GLN A 82 24.66 -6.26 0.87
N GLN A 83 25.14 -5.17 1.47
CA GLN A 83 26.13 -5.26 2.55
C GLN A 83 25.54 -5.94 3.79
N TRP A 84 24.30 -5.63 4.14
CA TRP A 84 23.63 -6.22 5.32
C TRP A 84 23.26 -7.70 5.16
N HIS A 85 23.13 -8.19 3.92
CA HIS A 85 22.88 -9.61 3.64
C HIS A 85 23.97 -10.54 4.17
N THR A 86 25.23 -10.10 4.13
CA THR A 86 26.36 -10.87 4.64
C THR A 86 26.21 -11.25 6.12
N LEU A 87 25.42 -10.47 6.87
CA LEU A 87 25.19 -10.67 8.31
C LEU A 87 24.00 -11.59 8.61
N SER A 88 23.19 -11.99 7.61
CA SER A 88 21.94 -12.73 7.80
C SER A 88 21.93 -14.14 7.19
N ALA A 89 23.09 -14.68 6.80
CA ALA A 89 23.21 -15.90 5.98
C ALA A 89 22.56 -17.16 6.56
N GLU A 90 22.30 -17.21 7.86
CA GLU A 90 21.88 -18.45 8.52
C GLU A 90 20.36 -18.63 8.65
N ARG A 91 19.56 -17.56 8.56
CA ARG A 91 18.11 -17.64 8.75
C ARG A 91 17.34 -17.63 7.42
N PRO A 92 16.18 -18.30 7.34
CA PRO A 92 15.25 -18.08 6.25
C PRO A 92 14.69 -16.66 6.29
N GLY A 93 14.52 -16.05 5.11
CA GLY A 93 13.81 -14.78 4.98
C GLY A 93 12.34 -14.93 5.38
N ARG A 94 11.79 -13.94 6.10
CA ARG A 94 10.40 -13.89 6.56
C ARG A 94 9.53 -13.13 5.56
N LEU A 95 8.25 -13.46 5.50
CA LEU A 95 7.24 -12.61 4.85
C LEU A 95 6.69 -11.62 5.87
N ILE A 96 6.66 -10.35 5.52
CA ILE A 96 5.91 -9.31 6.22
C ILE A 96 4.83 -8.77 5.28
N VAL A 97 3.59 -8.71 5.75
CA VAL A 97 2.45 -8.17 5.00
C VAL A 97 1.93 -6.93 5.70
N ALA A 98 2.02 -5.79 5.02
CA ALA A 98 1.32 -4.55 5.37
C ALA A 98 -0.01 -4.52 4.60
N ALA A 99 -1.03 -5.10 5.21
CA ALA A 99 -2.37 -5.18 4.65
C ALA A 99 -3.25 -4.03 5.13
N GLY A 100 -4.38 -3.87 4.45
CA GLY A 100 -5.43 -2.95 4.82
C GLY A 100 -6.14 -2.48 3.57
N PRO A 101 -7.45 -2.25 3.66
CA PRO A 101 -8.19 -1.79 2.50
C PRO A 101 -7.74 -0.38 2.10
N GLU A 102 -8.16 0.08 0.93
CA GLU A 102 -7.72 1.39 0.43
C GLU A 102 -8.07 2.51 1.42
N ARG A 103 -7.15 3.46 1.63
CA ARG A 103 -7.32 4.62 2.53
C ARG A 103 -7.44 4.31 4.03
N SER A 104 -7.13 3.08 4.46
CA SER A 104 -7.09 2.67 5.87
C SER A 104 -5.84 3.09 6.65
N GLY A 105 -4.79 3.56 5.97
CA GLY A 105 -3.47 3.76 6.59
C GLY A 105 -2.42 2.72 6.20
N SER A 106 -2.74 1.75 5.34
CA SER A 106 -1.79 0.72 4.89
C SER A 106 -0.52 1.27 4.22
N THR A 107 -0.56 2.46 3.62
CA THR A 107 0.64 3.16 3.13
C THR A 107 1.55 3.62 4.27
N TRP A 108 0.99 4.12 5.37
CA TRP A 108 1.76 4.48 6.57
C TRP A 108 2.41 3.23 7.16
N LEU A 109 1.64 2.15 7.34
CA LEU A 109 2.11 0.88 7.88
C LEU A 109 3.26 0.29 7.04
N TYR A 110 3.12 0.29 5.71
CA TYR A 110 4.17 -0.17 4.81
C TYR A 110 5.48 0.63 4.99
N ASN A 111 5.40 1.96 5.05
CA ASN A 111 6.60 2.79 5.23
C ASN A 111 7.17 2.69 6.64
N ALA A 112 6.33 2.54 7.66
CA ALA A 112 6.75 2.30 9.04
C ALA A 112 7.64 1.05 9.13
N VAL A 113 7.17 -0.08 8.58
CA VAL A 113 7.97 -1.32 8.56
C VAL A 113 9.24 -1.14 7.75
N ARG A 114 9.18 -0.51 6.57
CA ARG A 114 10.36 -0.27 5.73
C ARG A 114 11.44 0.52 6.47
N LEU A 115 11.04 1.61 7.15
CA LEU A 115 11.96 2.46 7.91
C LEU A 115 12.48 1.79 9.19
N LEU A 116 11.69 0.95 9.85
CA LEU A 116 12.16 0.12 10.97
C LEU A 116 13.31 -0.80 10.55
N TYR A 117 13.17 -1.50 9.40
CA TYR A 117 14.25 -2.35 8.87
C TYR A 117 15.47 -1.54 8.45
N TRP A 118 15.24 -0.39 7.83
CA TRP A 118 16.30 0.53 7.42
C TRP A 118 17.15 0.97 8.62
N CYS A 119 16.51 1.49 9.67
CA CYS A 119 17.21 1.95 10.87
C CYS A 119 17.89 0.78 11.62
N ALA A 120 17.30 -0.42 11.58
CA ALA A 120 17.91 -1.63 12.13
C ALA A 120 19.06 -2.21 11.30
N LYS A 121 19.34 -1.63 10.12
CA LYS A 121 20.32 -2.13 9.13
C LYS A 121 20.08 -3.61 8.79
N LYS A 122 18.83 -3.97 8.53
CA LYS A 122 18.40 -5.32 8.15
C LYS A 122 17.99 -5.35 6.68
N PRO A 123 18.39 -6.39 5.91
CA PRO A 123 17.99 -6.51 4.52
C PRO A 123 16.47 -6.72 4.42
N LEU A 124 15.81 -5.94 3.56
CA LEU A 124 14.36 -5.98 3.35
C LEU A 124 14.01 -5.67 1.89
N HIS A 125 13.51 -6.66 1.18
CA HIS A 125 12.96 -6.46 -0.15
C HIS A 125 11.48 -6.07 -0.08
N ALA A 126 11.18 -4.82 -0.40
CA ALA A 126 9.82 -4.30 -0.32
C ALA A 126 9.11 -4.30 -1.67
N TYR A 127 7.82 -4.68 -1.67
CA TYR A 127 6.98 -4.83 -2.85
C TYR A 127 5.58 -4.29 -2.59
N TRP A 128 4.86 -3.97 -3.66
CA TRP A 128 3.41 -3.83 -3.64
C TRP A 128 2.85 -4.92 -4.54
N LEU A 129 1.98 -5.77 -4.01
CA LEU A 129 1.34 -6.82 -4.80
C LEU A 129 -0.15 -6.54 -4.82
N HIS A 130 -0.78 -6.72 -5.98
CA HIS A 130 -2.23 -6.66 -6.05
C HIS A 130 -2.86 -7.76 -5.19
N THR A 131 -2.30 -8.97 -5.30
CA THR A 131 -2.64 -10.13 -4.46
C THR A 131 -1.38 -10.92 -4.12
N VAL A 132 -1.36 -11.48 -2.91
CA VAL A 132 -0.30 -12.39 -2.44
C VAL A 132 -0.61 -13.81 -2.94
N THR A 133 0.40 -14.50 -3.45
CA THR A 133 0.30 -15.90 -3.92
C THR A 133 1.63 -16.60 -3.70
N ASP A 134 1.64 -17.91 -3.47
CA ASP A 134 2.88 -18.67 -3.26
C ASP A 134 3.86 -18.51 -4.43
N ARG A 135 3.36 -18.50 -5.67
CA ARG A 135 4.17 -18.27 -6.87
C ARG A 135 4.93 -16.94 -6.80
N LYS A 136 4.24 -15.85 -6.41
CA LYS A 136 4.87 -14.53 -6.29
C LYS A 136 5.87 -14.49 -5.13
N LEU A 137 5.59 -15.18 -4.04
CA LEU A 137 6.50 -15.27 -2.89
C LEU A 137 7.77 -16.06 -3.24
N GLN A 138 7.63 -17.19 -3.95
CA GLN A 138 8.73 -18.00 -4.44
C GLN A 138 9.64 -17.23 -5.40
N GLN A 139 9.06 -16.46 -6.33
CA GLN A 139 9.81 -15.57 -7.23
C GLN A 139 10.67 -14.53 -6.51
N ARG A 140 10.34 -14.22 -5.25
CA ARG A 140 11.05 -13.26 -4.39
C ARG A 140 11.94 -13.96 -3.35
N GLN A 141 12.11 -15.28 -3.47
CA GLN A 141 12.90 -16.10 -2.56
C GLN A 141 12.45 -16.00 -1.09
N CYS A 142 11.18 -15.69 -0.86
CA CYS A 142 10.62 -15.66 0.50
C CYS A 142 10.74 -17.05 1.13
N GLY A 143 11.23 -17.13 2.37
CA GLY A 143 11.47 -18.39 3.08
C GLY A 143 12.80 -19.08 2.72
N CYS A 144 13.54 -18.62 1.70
CA CYS A 144 14.85 -19.20 1.39
C CYS A 144 15.91 -18.80 2.42
N LYS A 145 16.82 -19.72 2.76
CA LYS A 145 17.94 -19.46 3.67
C LYS A 145 18.87 -18.40 3.09
N GLY A 146 19.22 -17.39 3.88
CA GLY A 146 20.07 -16.27 3.46
C GLY A 146 19.39 -15.21 2.60
N ALA A 147 18.11 -15.39 2.25
CA ALA A 147 17.33 -14.37 1.57
C ALA A 147 16.94 -13.23 2.51
N ALA A 148 16.64 -12.06 1.94
CA ALA A 148 16.13 -10.91 2.68
C ALA A 148 14.75 -11.25 3.26
N ASP A 149 14.35 -10.51 4.30
CA ASP A 149 12.93 -10.45 4.62
C ASP A 149 12.19 -9.76 3.46
N VAL A 150 10.95 -10.17 3.21
CA VAL A 150 10.12 -9.66 2.11
C VAL A 150 8.97 -8.89 2.71
N LEU A 151 8.87 -7.58 2.42
CA LEU A 151 7.71 -6.77 2.80
C LEU A 151 6.76 -6.62 1.60
N VAL A 152 5.48 -6.93 1.80
CA VAL A 152 4.43 -6.73 0.79
C VAL A 152 3.37 -5.77 1.31
N LYS A 153 3.10 -4.70 0.57
CA LYS A 153 1.85 -3.94 0.68
C LYS A 153 0.79 -4.54 -0.23
N THR A 154 -0.42 -4.77 0.29
CA THR A 154 -1.55 -5.27 -0.51
C THR A 154 -2.88 -4.74 0.03
N HIS A 155 -3.88 -4.65 -0.85
CA HIS A 155 -5.27 -4.33 -0.50
C HIS A 155 -6.20 -5.54 -0.65
N CYS A 156 -5.86 -6.50 -1.51
CA CYS A 156 -6.75 -7.60 -1.85
C CYS A 156 -6.28 -8.90 -1.18
N TRP A 157 -7.27 -9.69 -0.73
CA TRP A 157 -7.06 -11.04 -0.26
C TRP A 157 -6.85 -12.03 -1.42
N SER A 158 -6.22 -13.16 -1.14
CA SER A 158 -6.08 -14.28 -2.06
C SER A 158 -6.00 -15.60 -1.30
N ASP A 159 -6.67 -16.63 -1.79
CA ASP A 159 -6.67 -17.98 -1.20
C ASP A 159 -5.54 -18.86 -1.78
N ARG A 160 -4.57 -18.28 -2.50
CA ARG A 160 -3.47 -18.99 -3.19
C ARG A 160 -2.13 -18.88 -2.47
N TRP A 161 -2.17 -18.76 -1.16
CA TRP A 161 -1.01 -18.77 -0.29
C TRP A 161 -1.45 -19.17 1.12
N ASP A 162 -0.51 -19.60 1.96
CA ASP A 162 -0.79 -19.99 3.34
C ASP A 162 -0.51 -18.82 4.31
N PRO A 163 -1.54 -18.13 4.84
CA PRO A 163 -1.36 -17.09 5.84
C PRO A 163 -0.92 -17.63 7.21
N ALA A 164 -1.13 -18.92 7.49
CA ALA A 164 -0.83 -19.54 8.79
C ALA A 164 0.63 -19.98 8.95
N HIS A 165 1.48 -19.80 7.93
CA HIS A 165 2.89 -20.12 8.02
C HIS A 165 3.56 -19.29 9.13
N HIS A 166 4.12 -19.98 10.13
CA HIS A 166 4.60 -19.39 11.40
C HIS A 166 5.68 -18.29 11.28
N THR A 167 6.37 -18.19 10.15
CA THR A 167 7.37 -17.13 9.91
C THR A 167 6.77 -15.82 9.39
N HIS A 168 5.48 -15.82 9.03
CA HIS A 168 4.80 -14.64 8.48
C HIS A 168 4.48 -13.63 9.58
N LYS A 169 4.58 -12.34 9.23
CA LYS A 169 4.17 -11.21 10.06
C LYS A 169 3.19 -10.36 9.26
N ILE A 170 1.92 -10.43 9.60
CA ILE A 170 0.78 -9.80 8.95
C ILE A 170 0.24 -8.71 9.88
N PHE A 171 0.32 -7.48 9.42
CA PHE A 171 -0.27 -6.33 10.09
C PHE A 171 -1.37 -5.78 9.19
N VAL A 172 -2.51 -5.45 9.77
CA VAL A 172 -3.65 -4.86 9.04
C VAL A 172 -3.95 -3.48 9.60
N THR A 173 -4.47 -2.61 8.75
CA THR A 173 -5.00 -1.30 9.16
C THR A 173 -6.48 -1.21 8.84
N HIS A 174 -7.23 -0.49 9.68
CA HIS A 174 -8.65 -0.19 9.45
C HIS A 174 -8.94 1.29 9.69
N ARG A 175 -10.11 1.75 9.27
CA ARG A 175 -10.57 3.13 9.42
C ARG A 175 -12.08 3.22 9.41
N ASP A 176 -12.67 4.24 10.03
CA ASP A 176 -14.09 4.55 9.86
C ASP A 176 -14.46 4.68 8.36
N LEU A 177 -15.54 4.02 7.95
CA LEU A 177 -15.95 4.01 6.54
C LEU A 177 -16.45 5.39 6.07
N GLY A 178 -16.99 6.21 6.96
CA GLY A 178 -17.36 7.59 6.67
C GLY A 178 -16.15 8.45 6.31
N GLU A 179 -15.06 8.27 7.04
CA GLU A 179 -13.79 8.91 6.73
C GLU A 179 -13.13 8.38 5.44
N VAL A 180 -13.28 7.08 5.15
CA VAL A 180 -12.82 6.49 3.88
C VAL A 180 -13.57 7.11 2.70
N VAL A 181 -14.90 7.21 2.79
CA VAL A 181 -15.74 7.90 1.80
C VAL A 181 -15.29 9.35 1.61
N SER A 182 -15.09 10.07 2.72
CA SER A 182 -14.56 11.44 2.69
C SER A 182 -13.19 11.51 2.00
N SER A 183 -12.35 10.48 2.17
CA SER A 183 -11.05 10.35 1.53
C SER A 183 -11.15 10.13 0.02
N TYR A 184 -12.04 9.25 -0.43
CA TYR A 184 -12.31 9.05 -1.85
C TYR A 184 -12.82 10.31 -2.52
N GLN A 185 -13.75 11.02 -1.89
CA GLN A 185 -14.29 12.25 -2.45
C GLN A 185 -13.21 13.33 -2.66
N ARG A 186 -12.28 13.48 -1.72
CA ARG A 186 -11.15 14.42 -1.88
C ARG A 186 -10.26 14.07 -3.06
N LEU A 187 -10.10 12.79 -3.37
CA LEU A 187 -9.32 12.31 -4.51
C LEU A 187 -10.10 12.33 -5.82
N GLY A 188 -11.39 12.66 -5.80
CA GLY A 188 -12.28 12.53 -6.96
C GLY A 188 -12.55 11.07 -7.35
N TRP A 189 -12.38 10.13 -6.42
CA TRP A 189 -12.62 8.71 -6.64
C TRP A 189 -14.10 8.35 -6.43
N ALA A 190 -14.51 7.22 -7.00
CA ALA A 190 -15.81 6.65 -6.70
C ALA A 190 -15.87 6.29 -5.21
N PHE A 191 -16.90 6.77 -4.52
CA PHE A 191 -17.04 6.62 -3.07
C PHE A 191 -17.98 5.49 -2.65
N ASP A 192 -18.33 4.60 -3.56
CA ASP A 192 -19.06 3.37 -3.22
C ASP A 192 -18.11 2.34 -2.62
N ILE A 193 -18.22 2.12 -1.31
CA ILE A 193 -17.47 1.09 -0.60
C ILE A 193 -17.98 -0.27 -1.07
N SER A 194 -17.13 -1.04 -1.76
CA SER A 194 -17.49 -2.38 -2.21
C SER A 194 -17.62 -3.35 -1.03
N ASN A 195 -18.44 -4.41 -1.16
CA ASN A 195 -18.51 -5.44 -0.11
C ASN A 195 -17.16 -6.17 0.07
N SER A 196 -16.36 -6.29 -1.00
CA SER A 196 -15.00 -6.84 -0.94
C SER A 196 -14.08 -6.01 -0.04
N TYR A 197 -14.29 -4.70 0.09
CA TYR A 197 -13.52 -3.85 1.00
C TYR A 197 -13.59 -4.37 2.44
N VAL A 198 -14.80 -4.61 2.94
CA VAL A 198 -15.04 -5.06 4.32
C VAL A 198 -14.66 -6.53 4.49
N HIS A 199 -15.01 -7.36 3.51
CA HIS A 199 -14.76 -8.79 3.56
C HIS A 199 -13.26 -9.14 3.51
N ASP A 200 -12.48 -8.53 2.61
CA ASP A 200 -11.04 -8.78 2.54
C ASP A 200 -10.33 -8.29 3.81
N HIS A 201 -10.76 -7.14 4.35
CA HIS A 201 -10.27 -6.65 5.62
C HIS A 201 -10.56 -7.63 6.78
N GLN A 202 -11.75 -8.22 6.85
CA GLN A 202 -12.08 -9.23 7.86
C GLN A 202 -11.15 -10.45 7.77
N ARG A 203 -10.90 -10.95 6.56
CA ARG A 203 -9.96 -12.06 6.33
C ARG A 203 -8.54 -11.70 6.75
N TRP A 204 -8.07 -10.50 6.42
CA TRP A 204 -6.76 -10.02 6.87
C TRP A 204 -6.67 -9.94 8.39
N LYS A 205 -7.71 -9.43 9.05
CA LYS A 205 -7.77 -9.33 10.50
C LYS A 205 -7.64 -10.69 11.18
N GLU A 206 -8.39 -11.69 10.70
CA GLU A 206 -8.42 -13.05 11.27
C GLU A 206 -7.04 -13.70 11.38
N VAL A 207 -6.11 -13.36 10.47
CA VAL A 207 -4.75 -13.92 10.42
C VAL A 207 -3.67 -12.93 10.84
N SER A 208 -4.04 -11.69 11.18
CA SER A 208 -3.08 -10.63 11.55
C SER A 208 -2.57 -10.79 12.97
N GLN A 209 -1.31 -10.42 13.20
CA GLN A 209 -0.78 -10.24 14.56
C GLN A 209 -1.28 -8.94 15.19
N ARG A 210 -1.54 -7.92 14.35
CA ARG A 210 -2.01 -6.62 14.80
C ARG A 210 -2.99 -6.00 13.81
N ASP A 211 -4.07 -5.45 14.35
CA ASP A 211 -5.07 -4.65 13.66
C ASP A 211 -5.01 -3.21 14.18
N ILE A 212 -4.49 -2.30 13.35
CA ILE A 212 -4.15 -0.92 13.73
C ILE A 212 -5.21 0.04 13.22
N ALA A 213 -5.83 0.79 14.13
CA ALA A 213 -6.78 1.85 13.76
C ALA A 213 -6.04 3.01 13.07
N PHE A 214 -6.64 3.59 12.03
CA PHE A 214 -6.12 4.81 11.42
C PHE A 214 -6.03 5.95 12.44
N GLU A 215 -6.99 6.03 13.36
CA GLU A 215 -7.04 7.03 14.42
C GLU A 215 -5.83 6.91 15.36
N ASP A 216 -5.41 5.68 15.67
CA ASP A 216 -4.23 5.38 16.47
C ASP A 216 -2.93 5.82 15.76
N ILE A 217 -2.86 5.61 14.44
CA ILE A 217 -1.74 6.10 13.61
C ILE A 217 -1.60 7.63 13.75
N ILE A 218 -2.71 8.37 13.84
CA ILE A 218 -2.69 9.82 13.94
C ILE A 218 -2.38 10.28 15.37
N GLN A 219 -2.99 9.65 16.38
CA GLN A 219 -2.94 10.12 17.76
C GLN A 219 -1.69 9.66 18.51
N LYS A 220 -1.26 8.41 18.29
CA LYS A 220 -0.15 7.77 18.99
C LYS A 220 0.81 7.04 18.04
N PRO A 221 1.34 7.70 16.99
CA PRO A 221 2.18 7.06 15.98
C PRO A 221 3.43 6.38 16.56
N ARG A 222 4.03 6.95 17.61
CA ARG A 222 5.23 6.37 18.25
C ARG A 222 4.95 5.08 19.00
N GLU A 223 3.78 4.97 19.64
CA GLU A 223 3.37 3.74 20.33
C GLU A 223 3.14 2.62 19.34
N GLU A 224 2.48 2.92 18.21
CA GLU A 224 2.29 1.92 17.14
C GLU A 224 3.62 1.54 16.46
N LEU A 225 4.56 2.49 16.29
CA LEU A 225 5.90 2.19 15.79
C LEU A 225 6.69 1.29 16.75
N GLN A 226 6.65 1.58 18.05
CA GLN A 226 7.30 0.77 19.08
C GLN A 226 6.74 -0.66 19.06
N ALA A 227 5.42 -0.80 19.02
CA ALA A 227 4.79 -2.11 19.03
C ALA A 227 5.06 -2.92 17.75
N LEU A 228 5.09 -2.26 16.58
CA LEU A 228 5.55 -2.89 15.34
C LEU A 228 7.02 -3.36 15.44
N ALA A 229 7.89 -2.56 16.04
CA ALA A 229 9.29 -2.93 16.24
C ALA A 229 9.42 -4.17 17.13
N GLU A 230 8.66 -4.26 18.22
CA GLU A 230 8.61 -5.42 19.11
C GLU A 230 8.13 -6.68 18.38
N GLU A 231 7.02 -6.59 17.65
CA GLU A 231 6.46 -7.73 16.91
C GLU A 231 7.38 -8.25 15.79
N LEU A 232 8.24 -7.37 15.26
CA LEU A 232 9.27 -7.68 14.27
C LEU A 232 10.59 -8.16 14.88
N GLY A 233 10.80 -7.97 16.18
CA GLY A 233 12.06 -8.23 16.89
C GLY A 233 13.17 -7.21 16.58
N LEU A 234 12.80 -5.96 16.36
CA LEU A 234 13.67 -4.84 15.99
C LEU A 234 13.79 -3.77 17.09
N ASP A 235 12.97 -3.85 18.14
CA ASP A 235 12.87 -2.88 19.24
C ASP A 235 14.21 -2.48 19.87
N ARG A 236 15.16 -3.42 19.97
CA ARG A 236 16.49 -3.15 20.54
C ARG A 236 17.52 -2.58 19.55
N GLN A 237 17.14 -2.43 18.29
CA GLN A 237 18.03 -2.09 17.17
C GLN A 237 17.66 -0.76 16.51
N VAL A 238 16.55 -0.15 16.90
CA VAL A 238 16.02 1.06 16.28
C VAL A 238 15.76 2.15 17.32
N ASP A 239 15.98 3.41 16.93
CA ASP A 239 15.45 4.56 17.65
C ASP A 239 14.08 4.92 17.07
N ILE A 240 13.02 4.71 17.85
CA ILE A 240 11.65 5.02 17.43
C ILE A 240 11.45 6.51 17.12
N ALA A 241 12.16 7.40 17.81
CA ALA A 241 12.06 8.84 17.54
C ALA A 241 12.63 9.17 16.15
N GLU A 242 13.74 8.54 15.78
CA GLU A 242 14.35 8.68 14.46
C GLU A 242 13.42 8.13 13.36
N VAL A 243 12.91 6.90 13.53
CA VAL A 243 11.97 6.28 12.58
C VAL A 243 10.74 7.16 12.37
N HIS A 244 10.17 7.68 13.47
CA HIS A 244 9.04 8.60 13.41
C HIS A 244 9.36 9.91 12.69
N GLN A 245 10.55 10.48 12.91
CA GLN A 245 11.01 11.67 12.20
C GLN A 245 11.14 11.41 10.70
N GLN A 246 11.77 10.30 10.29
CA GLN A 246 11.91 9.93 8.89
C GLN A 246 10.55 9.68 8.22
N LEU A 247 9.62 9.03 8.92
CA LEU A 247 8.28 8.75 8.42
C LEU A 247 7.49 10.03 8.16
N ASN A 248 7.59 11.02 9.06
CA ASN A 248 6.97 12.35 8.90
C ASN A 248 7.65 13.21 7.82
N ALA A 249 8.91 12.93 7.52
CA ALA A 249 9.65 13.62 6.46
C ALA A 249 9.30 13.11 5.05
N LEU A 250 8.59 11.98 4.93
CA LEU A 250 8.15 11.48 3.63
C LEU A 250 7.14 12.44 3.00
N LYS A 251 7.41 12.86 1.77
CA LYS A 251 6.54 13.77 1.02
C LYS A 251 5.91 13.01 -0.15
N PRO A 252 4.58 13.11 -0.34
CA PRO A 252 3.98 12.67 -1.59
C PRO A 252 4.55 13.50 -2.76
N PRO A 253 4.54 12.95 -3.99
CA PRO A 253 4.86 13.75 -5.16
C PRO A 253 3.83 14.89 -5.31
N ASP A 254 4.28 16.06 -5.79
CA ASP A 254 3.40 17.22 -6.00
C ASP A 254 2.29 16.93 -7.03
N SER A 255 2.62 16.12 -8.04
CA SER A 255 1.71 15.72 -9.11
C SER A 255 2.17 14.41 -9.76
N GLY A 256 1.29 13.80 -10.57
CA GLY A 256 1.62 12.64 -11.37
C GLY A 256 1.43 11.29 -10.64
N PRO A 257 2.14 10.23 -11.09
CA PRO A 257 2.01 8.89 -10.53
C PRO A 257 2.51 8.84 -9.07
N PRO A 258 2.13 7.81 -8.30
CA PRO A 258 2.64 7.65 -6.95
C PRO A 258 4.16 7.44 -6.94
N ASP A 259 4.79 7.88 -5.86
CA ASP A 259 6.18 7.57 -5.59
C ASP A 259 6.34 6.03 -5.52
N PRO A 260 7.23 5.45 -6.35
CA PRO A 260 7.26 3.99 -6.52
C PRO A 260 7.77 3.27 -5.28
N VAL A 261 8.55 3.94 -4.43
CA VAL A 261 9.13 3.36 -3.22
C VAL A 261 8.14 3.46 -2.07
N THR A 262 7.73 4.67 -1.71
CA THR A 262 6.86 4.95 -0.57
C THR A 262 5.38 4.68 -0.84
N LYS A 263 4.98 4.56 -2.11
CA LYS A 263 3.57 4.44 -2.53
C LYS A 263 2.69 5.62 -2.10
N LEU A 264 3.30 6.76 -1.80
CA LEU A 264 2.59 8.00 -1.59
C LEU A 264 2.10 8.54 -2.94
N TRP A 265 0.83 8.94 -2.99
CA TRP A 265 0.17 9.46 -4.18
C TRP A 265 0.20 10.99 -4.13
N ALA A 266 0.10 11.66 -5.28
CA ALA A 266 -0.20 13.09 -5.24
C ALA A 266 -1.51 13.31 -4.46
N ARG A 267 -1.52 14.28 -3.54
CA ARG A 267 -2.65 14.56 -2.64
C ARG A 267 -3.05 13.38 -1.72
N HIS A 268 -2.14 12.45 -1.42
CA HIS A 268 -2.42 11.33 -0.50
C HIS A 268 -2.85 11.83 0.89
N LEU A 269 -2.22 12.92 1.33
CA LEU A 269 -2.47 13.60 2.60
C LEU A 269 -3.66 14.55 2.43
N SER A 270 -4.63 14.49 3.35
CA SER A 270 -5.75 15.42 3.30
C SER A 270 -5.28 16.84 3.63
N PRO A 271 -5.95 17.89 3.12
CA PRO A 271 -5.69 19.25 3.56
C PRO A 271 -5.80 19.41 5.07
N GLN A 272 -6.64 18.63 5.77
CA GLN A 272 -6.68 18.66 7.25
C GLN A 272 -5.45 18.03 7.89
N VAL A 273 -4.91 16.93 7.35
CA VAL A 273 -3.64 16.36 7.82
C VAL A 273 -2.50 17.32 7.52
N LEU A 274 -2.47 17.90 6.32
CA LEU A 274 -1.54 18.96 5.96
C LEU A 274 -1.74 20.20 6.85
N ALA A 275 -2.96 20.52 7.26
CA ALA A 275 -3.30 21.62 8.18
C ALA A 275 -3.03 21.30 9.64
N GLN A 276 -3.07 20.04 10.07
CA GLN A 276 -2.58 19.65 11.40
C GLN A 276 -1.05 19.69 11.42
N LEU A 277 -0.41 19.37 10.30
CA LEU A 277 1.03 19.52 10.11
C LEU A 277 1.46 20.98 9.86
N ALA A 278 0.60 21.84 9.30
CA ALA A 278 0.94 23.19 8.81
C ALA A 278 0.02 24.32 9.35
N GLY A 279 -0.94 24.01 10.21
CA GLY A 279 -1.78 24.97 10.94
C GLY A 279 -2.95 25.66 10.22
N SER A 280 -3.49 25.22 9.06
CA SER A 280 -4.56 25.98 8.35
C SER A 280 -5.41 25.18 7.36
N GLY A 281 -6.74 25.31 7.40
CA GLY A 281 -7.68 24.54 6.56
C GLY A 281 -8.55 25.35 5.59
N SER A 282 -9.00 24.72 4.49
CA SER A 282 -10.20 25.09 3.71
C SER A 282 -10.64 23.98 2.74
N ALA A 283 -11.90 24.02 2.29
CA ALA A 283 -12.65 22.96 1.58
C ALA A 283 -13.35 23.43 0.27
N GLN A 284 -13.76 22.46 -0.59
CA GLN A 284 -14.97 22.36 -1.48
C GLN A 284 -14.75 21.19 -2.49
N HIS A 285 -15.70 20.46 -3.12
CA HIS A 285 -17.17 20.49 -3.37
C HIS A 285 -17.64 19.02 -3.65
N GLN A 286 -18.94 18.65 -3.51
CA GLN A 286 -19.40 17.23 -3.58
C GLN A 286 -20.76 17.00 -4.27
N THR A 287 -20.87 15.86 -4.96
CA THR A 287 -22.09 15.00 -5.00
C THR A 287 -22.31 14.35 -3.64
N ARG A 288 -23.55 14.28 -3.14
CA ARG A 288 -23.83 13.84 -1.77
C ARG A 288 -23.32 12.40 -1.51
N PRO A 289 -22.34 12.20 -0.61
CA PRO A 289 -21.87 10.87 -0.21
C PRO A 289 -22.95 10.12 0.57
N PRO A 290 -22.83 8.79 0.71
CA PRO A 290 -23.62 8.08 1.71
C PRO A 290 -23.34 8.66 3.10
N SER A 291 -24.39 8.80 3.91
CA SER A 291 -24.24 9.18 5.32
C SER A 291 -23.64 8.03 6.13
N ASN A 292 -23.04 8.33 7.29
CA ASN A 292 -22.56 7.30 8.22
C ASN A 292 -23.69 6.36 8.65
N GLU A 293 -24.92 6.85 8.77
CA GLU A 293 -26.09 6.01 9.06
C GLU A 293 -26.36 5.00 7.94
N GLN A 294 -26.26 5.41 6.66
CA GLN A 294 -26.39 4.50 5.51
C GLN A 294 -25.26 3.47 5.48
N LEU A 295 -24.02 3.87 5.80
CA LEU A 295 -22.88 2.95 5.89
C LEU A 295 -23.06 1.95 7.04
N ARG A 296 -23.52 2.41 8.21
CA ARG A 296 -23.81 1.57 9.38
C ARG A 296 -24.92 0.56 9.10
N ALA A 297 -25.98 0.98 8.40
CA ALA A 297 -27.05 0.08 7.98
C ALA A 297 -26.56 -0.98 6.98
N ARG A 298 -25.64 -0.61 6.09
CA ARG A 298 -25.07 -1.52 5.08
C ARG A 298 -24.03 -2.48 5.65
N PHE A 299 -23.20 -2.03 6.59
CA PHE A 299 -22.09 -2.79 7.17
C PHE A 299 -22.16 -2.89 8.70
N PRO A 300 -23.27 -3.40 9.28
CA PRO A 300 -23.51 -3.35 10.72
C PRO A 300 -22.44 -4.07 11.54
N VAL A 301 -21.94 -5.22 11.06
CA VAL A 301 -20.90 -6.01 11.73
C VAL A 301 -19.59 -5.22 11.86
N TYR A 302 -19.20 -4.48 10.81
CA TYR A 302 -17.97 -3.68 10.83
C TYR A 302 -18.07 -2.55 11.87
N TYR A 303 -19.18 -1.82 11.89
CA TYR A 303 -19.42 -0.76 12.85
C TYR A 303 -19.51 -1.27 14.29
N GLN A 304 -20.20 -2.39 14.51
CA GLN A 304 -20.26 -3.03 15.83
C GLN A 304 -18.88 -3.45 16.33
N GLN A 305 -18.03 -3.98 15.44
CA GLN A 305 -16.71 -4.45 15.79
C GLN A 305 -15.75 -3.33 16.22
N TYR A 306 -15.85 -2.14 15.61
CA TYR A 306 -14.91 -1.04 15.84
C TYR A 306 -15.46 0.13 16.65
N GLY A 307 -16.78 0.15 16.94
CA GLY A 307 -17.38 1.19 17.79
C GLY A 307 -17.50 2.56 17.13
N TYR A 308 -17.59 2.61 15.80
CA TYR A 308 -17.83 3.84 15.03
C TYR A 308 -19.33 4.24 14.98
#